data_AF-A0A1M7P276-F1
#
_entry.id   AF-A0A1M7P276-F1
#
_cell.length_a   1.000
_cell.length_b   1.000
_cell.length_c   1.000
_cell.angle_alpha   90.00
_cell.angle_beta   90.00
_cell.angle_gamma   90.00
#
_symmetry.space_group_name_H-M   'P 1'
#
loop_
_entity.id
_entity.type
_entity.pdbx_description
1 polymer ?
#
loop_
_entity_poly.entity_id
_entity_poly.type
_entity_poly.pdbx_seq_one_letter_code
_entity_poly.pdbx_strand_id
1 'polypeptide(L)'
;MFEFFRYFKGEMENPFEGVEQNKAMLWFYEQGYSITGDERGLIDEYRCYVKEFREDDGVPEGYKALLFNRYMKTAYSVVDAIPEFKAFYEKYYG
;
A
#
# COMPACT_ATOMS: atom_id res chain seq x y z
N MET A 1 -1.36 18.89 -2.57
CA MET A 1 -1.49 17.50 -3.04
C MET A 1 -0.72 16.61 -2.08
N PHE A 2 -1.36 16.19 -0.98
CA PHE A 2 -0.76 15.36 0.10
C PHE A 2 -1.82 14.56 0.90
N GLU A 3 -3.10 14.59 0.51
CA GLU A 3 -4.18 14.07 1.37
C GLU A 3 -4.19 12.54 1.50
N PHE A 4 -3.58 11.83 0.54
CA PHE A 4 -3.44 10.38 0.58
C PHE A 4 -2.42 9.90 1.62
N PHE A 5 -1.21 10.47 1.65
CA PHE A 5 -0.16 9.98 2.56
C PHE A 5 -0.61 10.18 4.01
N ARG A 6 -0.81 9.09 4.75
CA ARG A 6 -1.25 9.13 6.15
C ARG A 6 -0.06 9.23 7.10
N TYR A 7 1.06 8.61 6.76
CA TYR A 7 2.21 8.42 7.63
C TYR A 7 3.42 9.26 7.22
N PHE A 8 3.79 9.28 5.94
CA PHE A 8 4.89 10.07 5.40
C PHE A 8 4.44 11.51 5.10
N LYS A 9 5.04 12.49 5.77
CA LYS A 9 4.74 13.92 5.63
C LYS A 9 5.93 14.72 5.10
N GLY A 10 6.95 14.06 4.56
CA GLY A 10 8.17 14.69 4.04
C GLY A 10 9.31 14.79 5.06
N GLU A 11 9.15 14.20 6.23
CA GLU A 11 10.20 14.09 7.24
C GLU A 11 11.36 13.20 6.76
N MET A 12 12.56 13.48 7.27
CA MET A 12 13.79 12.80 6.87
C MET A 12 13.93 11.41 7.51
N GLU A 13 13.38 11.25 8.71
CA GLU A 13 13.48 10.03 9.52
C GLU A 13 12.09 9.48 9.81
N ASN A 14 11.97 8.15 9.87
CA ASN A 14 10.71 7.47 10.14
C ASN A 14 10.35 7.58 11.63
N PRO A 15 9.30 8.34 12.01
CA PRO A 15 8.96 8.56 13.42
C PRO A 15 8.36 7.31 14.09
N PHE A 16 8.00 6.29 13.31
CA PHE A 16 7.41 5.05 13.80
C PHE A 16 8.45 3.93 13.97
N GLU A 17 9.69 4.14 13.53
CA GLU A 17 10.78 3.17 13.63
C GLU A 17 11.02 2.77 15.10
N GLY A 18 11.02 1.48 15.38
CA GLY A 18 11.16 0.95 16.75
C GLY A 18 9.97 1.18 17.70
N VAL A 19 8.92 1.90 17.26
CA VAL A 19 7.72 2.19 18.07
C VAL A 19 6.52 1.38 17.59
N GLU A 20 6.18 1.48 16.30
CA GLU A 20 5.10 0.69 15.71
C GLU A 20 5.48 0.18 14.31
N GLN A 21 5.79 -1.12 14.25
CA GLN A 21 6.31 -1.76 13.05
C GLN A 21 5.42 -1.59 11.81
N ASN A 22 4.09 -1.65 11.94
CA ASN A 22 3.20 -1.53 10.79
C ASN A 22 3.17 -0.10 10.24
N LYS A 23 3.11 0.92 11.10
CA LYS A 23 3.20 2.31 10.65
C LYS A 23 4.57 2.65 10.11
N ALA A 24 5.63 2.11 10.71
CA ALA A 24 6.99 2.28 10.18
C ALA A 24 7.08 1.73 8.75
N MET A 25 6.55 0.52 8.53
CA MET A 25 6.49 -0.07 7.20
C MET A 25 5.65 0.77 6.22
N LEU A 26 4.44 1.19 6.61
CA LEU A 26 3.57 2.01 5.77
C LEU A 26 4.23 3.35 5.40
N TRP A 27 4.90 3.99 6.35
CA TRP A 27 5.70 5.19 6.12
C TRP A 27 6.75 4.98 5.03
N PHE A 28 7.50 3.88 5.06
CA PHE A 28 8.50 3.57 4.03
C PHE A 28 7.86 3.37 2.64
N TYR A 29 6.71 2.70 2.57
CA TYR A 29 6.02 2.53 1.30
C TYR A 29 5.47 3.84 0.76
N GLU A 30 4.91 4.70 1.62
CA GLU A 30 4.44 6.03 1.21
C GLU A 30 5.61 6.90 0.73
N GLN A 31 6.73 6.92 1.46
CA GLN A 31 7.94 7.63 1.05
C GLN A 31 8.44 7.12 -0.30
N GLY A 32 8.57 5.80 -0.46
CA GLY A 32 9.01 5.20 -1.73
C GLY A 32 8.09 5.58 -2.89
N TYR A 33 6.78 5.44 -2.70
CA TYR A 33 5.79 5.82 -3.71
C TYR A 33 5.80 7.33 -4.01
N SER A 34 6.10 8.19 -3.04
CA SER A 34 6.24 9.64 -3.29
C SER A 34 7.37 9.97 -4.27
N ILE A 35 8.38 9.09 -4.38
CA ILE A 35 9.54 9.25 -5.25
C ILE A 35 9.32 8.55 -6.58
N THR A 36 8.79 7.32 -6.56
CA THR A 36 8.66 6.48 -7.76
C THR A 36 7.36 6.69 -8.52
N GLY A 37 6.28 7.04 -7.82
CA GLY A 37 4.93 7.09 -8.37
C GLY A 37 4.41 5.73 -8.80
N ASP A 38 3.48 5.76 -9.76
CA ASP A 38 2.81 4.57 -10.30
C ASP A 38 3.75 3.67 -11.12
N GLU A 39 3.74 2.39 -10.81
CA GLU A 39 4.37 1.35 -11.63
C GLU A 39 3.31 0.56 -12.40
N ARG A 40 3.27 0.74 -13.73
CA ARG A 40 2.25 0.14 -14.59
C ARG A 40 2.16 -1.39 -14.46
N GLY A 41 3.30 -2.07 -14.34
CA GLY A 41 3.34 -3.54 -14.20
C GLY A 41 2.61 -4.02 -12.94
N LEU A 42 2.81 -3.33 -11.82
CA LEU A 42 2.12 -3.65 -10.56
C LEU A 42 0.62 -3.38 -10.66
N ILE A 43 0.22 -2.29 -11.29
CA ILE A 43 -1.20 -1.94 -11.48
C ILE A 43 -1.90 -2.99 -12.35
N ASP A 44 -1.29 -3.38 -13.47
CA ASP A 44 -1.86 -4.37 -14.38
C ASP A 44 -2.00 -5.73 -13.68
N GLU A 45 -1.01 -6.15 -12.87
CA GLU A 45 -1.09 -7.35 -12.04
C GLU A 45 -2.19 -7.25 -10.96
N TYR A 46 -2.23 -6.13 -10.24
CA TYR A 46 -3.23 -5.86 -9.21
C TYR A 46 -4.65 -5.97 -9.78
N ARG A 47 -4.92 -5.34 -10.92
CA ARG A 47 -6.22 -5.39 -11.61
C ARG A 47 -6.59 -6.80 -12.08
N CYS A 48 -5.62 -7.69 -12.32
CA CYS A 48 -5.93 -9.08 -12.65
C CYS A 48 -6.57 -9.82 -11.47
N TYR A 49 -6.13 -9.53 -10.24
CA TYR A 49 -6.48 -10.29 -9.05
C TYR A 49 -7.52 -9.60 -8.15
N VAL A 50 -7.38 -8.29 -7.94
CA VAL A 50 -8.26 -7.50 -7.09
C VAL A 50 -9.23 -6.73 -8.00
N LYS A 51 -10.44 -7.27 -8.12
CA LYS A 51 -11.55 -6.62 -8.82
C LYS A 51 -12.32 -5.73 -7.85
N GLU A 52 -12.70 -4.54 -8.31
CA GLU A 52 -13.63 -3.60 -7.66
C GLU A 52 -13.35 -3.44 -6.16
N PHE A 53 -12.33 -2.65 -5.81
CA PHE A 53 -11.96 -2.43 -4.42
C PHE A 53 -11.59 -0.97 -4.17
N ARG A 54 -12.44 -0.30 -3.38
CA ARG A 54 -12.23 1.07 -2.87
C ARG A 54 -11.77 2.04 -3.97
N GLU A 55 -12.49 2.13 -5.09
CA GLU A 55 -12.03 2.90 -6.26
C GLU A 55 -11.94 4.42 -6.00
N ASP A 56 -12.78 4.95 -5.09
CA ASP A 56 -12.94 6.39 -4.85
C ASP A 56 -12.56 6.85 -3.43
N ASP A 57 -11.68 6.13 -2.72
CA ASP A 57 -11.27 6.49 -1.36
C ASP A 57 -10.13 7.52 -1.27
N GLY A 58 -9.74 8.10 -2.42
CA GLY A 58 -8.67 9.09 -2.52
C GLY A 58 -7.26 8.50 -2.48
N VAL A 59 -7.10 7.18 -2.33
CA VAL A 59 -5.80 6.51 -2.37
C VAL A 59 -5.46 6.07 -3.79
N PRO A 60 -4.29 6.44 -4.33
CA PRO A 60 -3.87 6.06 -5.67
C PRO A 60 -3.85 4.55 -5.89
N GLU A 61 -4.34 4.10 -7.04
CA GLU A 61 -4.38 2.69 -7.41
C GLU A 61 -2.98 2.07 -7.46
N GLY A 62 -1.96 2.79 -7.95
CA GLY A 62 -0.59 2.29 -7.94
C GLY A 62 -0.04 2.07 -6.53
N TYR A 63 -0.48 2.86 -5.54
CA TYR A 63 -0.12 2.60 -4.15
C TYR A 63 -0.81 1.34 -3.61
N LYS A 64 -2.09 1.13 -3.93
CA LYS A 64 -2.81 -0.12 -3.61
C LYS A 64 -2.10 -1.32 -4.23
N ALA A 65 -1.67 -1.20 -5.49
CA ALA A 65 -0.93 -2.23 -6.20
C ALA A 65 0.44 -2.52 -5.57
N LEU A 66 1.18 -1.49 -5.16
CA LEU A 66 2.44 -1.63 -4.45
C LEU A 66 2.29 -2.39 -3.12
N LEU A 67 1.27 -2.04 -2.32
CA LEU A 67 0.95 -2.76 -1.09
C LEU A 67 0.53 -4.20 -1.37
N PHE A 68 -0.31 -4.44 -2.39
CA PHE A 68 -0.73 -5.79 -2.74
C PHE A 68 0.45 -6.67 -3.21
N ASN A 69 1.38 -6.13 -4.01
CA ASN A 69 2.59 -6.83 -4.45
C ASN A 69 3.46 -7.29 -3.27
N ARG A 70 3.50 -6.51 -2.17
CA ARG A 70 4.16 -6.94 -0.93
C ARG A 70 3.52 -8.21 -0.36
N TYR A 71 2.19 -8.25 -0.27
CA TYR A 71 1.46 -9.44 0.24
C TYR A 71 1.68 -10.65 -0.66
N MET A 72 1.68 -10.44 -1.97
CA MET A 72 1.97 -11.49 -2.96
C MET A 72 3.35 -12.14 -2.78
N LYS A 73 4.36 -11.39 -2.33
CA LYS A 73 5.72 -11.91 -2.09
C LYS A 73 5.83 -12.81 -0.86
N THR A 74 4.90 -12.69 0.09
CA THR A 74 4.93 -13.47 1.34
C THR A 74 3.80 -14.49 1.45
N ALA A 75 2.77 -14.38 0.61
CA ALA A 75 1.64 -15.29 0.60
C ALA A 75 1.99 -16.62 -0.07
N TYR A 76 1.33 -17.70 0.39
CA TYR A 76 1.44 -19.02 -0.23
C TYR A 76 0.74 -19.07 -1.59
N SER A 77 -0.32 -18.29 -1.77
CA SER A 77 -1.05 -18.16 -3.02
C SER A 77 -1.69 -16.77 -3.15
N VAL A 78 -2.08 -16.41 -4.37
CA VAL A 78 -2.82 -15.16 -4.63
C VAL A 78 -4.21 -15.15 -3.97
N VAL A 79 -4.84 -16.32 -3.85
CA VAL A 79 -6.16 -16.47 -3.23
C VAL A 79 -6.11 -16.12 -1.75
N ASP A 80 -5.00 -16.47 -1.08
CA ASP A 80 -4.77 -16.15 0.33
C ASP A 80 -4.35 -14.67 0.51
N ALA A 81 -3.62 -14.11 -0.46
CA ALA A 81 -3.14 -12.72 -0.40
C ALA A 81 -4.27 -11.69 -0.44
N ILE A 82 -5.32 -11.94 -1.25
CA ILE A 82 -6.43 -10.98 -1.44
C ILE A 82 -7.17 -10.62 -0.15
N PRO A 83 -7.70 -11.58 0.65
CA PRO A 83 -8.43 -11.24 1.87
C PRO A 83 -7.54 -10.58 2.92
N GLU A 84 -6.28 -11.02 3.05
CA GLU A 84 -5.31 -10.39 3.97
C GLU A 84 -4.99 -8.96 3.58
N PHE A 85 -4.74 -8.73 2.28
CA PHE A 85 -4.53 -7.39 1.75
C PHE A 85 -5.73 -6.49 2.01
N LYS A 86 -6.96 -6.94 1.69
CA LYS A 86 -8.17 -6.14 1.90
C LYS A 86 -8.35 -5.80 3.39
N ALA A 87 -8.21 -6.79 4.28
CA ALA A 87 -8.32 -6.56 5.72
C ALA A 87 -7.26 -5.59 6.26
N PHE A 88 -6.01 -5.72 5.78
CA PHE A 88 -4.94 -4.78 6.10
C PHE A 88 -5.25 -3.37 5.60
N TYR A 89 -5.67 -3.26 4.34
CA TYR A 89 -6.01 -2.00 3.71
C TYR A 89 -7.11 -1.28 4.48
N GLU A 90 -8.20 -1.97 4.80
CA GLU A 90 -9.31 -1.44 5.58
C GLU A 90 -8.87 -0.92 6.96
N LYS A 91 -7.95 -1.62 7.63
CA LYS A 91 -7.45 -1.22 8.95
C LYS A 91 -6.70 0.12 8.92
N TYR A 92 -5.94 0.40 7.86
CA TYR A 92 -5.02 1.54 7.82
C TYR A 92 -5.47 2.66 6.88
N TYR A 93 -6.23 2.34 5.83
CA TYR A 93 -6.69 3.23 4.77
C TYR A 93 -8.22 3.25 4.57
N GLY A 94 -8.95 2.31 5.18
CA GLY A 94 -10.41 2.22 5.08
C GLY A 94 -11.19 3.38 5.71
#